data_AF-A0A0G1P4G8-F1
#
_entry.id   AF-A0A0G1P4G8-F1
#
_cell.length_a   1.000
_cell.length_b   1.000
_cell.length_c   1.000
_cell.angle_alpha   90.00
_cell.angle_beta   90.00
_cell.angle_gamma   90.00
#
_symmetry.space_group_name_H-M   'P 1'
#
loop_
_entity.id
_entity.type
_entity.pdbx_description
1 polymer ?
#
loop_
_entity_poly.entity_id
_entity_poly.type
_entity_poly.pdbx_seq_one_letter_code
_entity_poly.pdbx_strand_id
1 'polypeptide(L)' 'MAFIRSKKIKGQTYYYIVENRLVGGDVRQKVLLYLGKADSLLEKLKKRGGRGAG' A
#
# COMPACT_ATOMS: atom_id res chain seq x y z
N MET A 1 -8.14 -5.04 11.34
CA MET A 1 -7.47 -5.83 10.27
C MET A 1 -6.82 -4.89 9.29
N ALA A 2 -5.56 -5.12 8.95
CA ALA A 2 -4.83 -4.32 7.97
C ALA A 2 -4.93 -4.95 6.57
N PHE A 3 -5.02 -4.13 5.53
CA PHE A 3 -5.08 -4.57 4.14
C PHE A 3 -4.47 -3.53 3.19
N ILE A 4 -4.15 -3.98 1.97
CA ILE A 4 -3.64 -3.08 0.94
C ILE A 4 -4.81 -2.40 0.24
N ARG A 5 -4.75 -1.08 0.11
CA ARG A 5 -5.70 -0.26 -0.66
C ARG A 5 -4.97 0.41 -1.81
N SER A 6 -5.55 0.31 -3.01
CA SER A 6 -5.12 1.09 -4.18
C SER A 6 -5.93 2.39 -4.29
N LYS A 7 -5.32 3.45 -4.82
CA LYS A 7 -5.99 4.71 -5.15
C LYS A 7 -5.48 5.23 -6.49
N LYS A 8 -6.37 5.60 -7.39
CA LYS A 8 -6.03 6.25 -8.67
C LYS A 8 -6.09 7.77 -8.51
N ILE A 9 -5.00 8.48 -8.82
CA ILE A 9 -4.91 9.95 -8.76
C ILE A 9 -4.18 10.44 -10.00
N LYS A 10 -4.82 11.30 -10.80
CA LYS A 10 -4.25 11.87 -12.04
C LYS A 10 -3.61 10.80 -12.95
N GLY A 11 -4.35 9.72 -13.21
CA GLY A 11 -3.89 8.60 -14.04
C GLY A 11 -2.98 7.59 -13.34
N GLN A 12 -2.38 7.94 -12.20
CA GLN A 12 -1.40 7.09 -11.50
C GLN A 12 -2.04 6.28 -10.37
N THR A 13 -1.57 5.04 -10.17
CA THR A 13 -2.04 4.14 -9.11
C THR A 13 -1.07 4.12 -7.95
N TYR A 14 -1.60 4.31 -6.75
CA TYR A 14 -0.87 4.40 -5.48
C TYR A 14 -1.35 3.32 -4.53
N TYR A 15 -0.42 2.68 -3.81
CA TYR A 15 -0.73 1.61 -2.86
C TYR A 15 -0.43 2.04 -1.43
N TYR A 16 -1.29 1.63 -0.51
CA TYR A 16 -1.21 1.93 0.91
C TYR A 16 -1.55 0.68 1.72
N ILE A 17 -0.94 0.51 2.88
CA ILE A 17 -1.47 -0.35 3.93
C ILE A 17 -2.40 0.50 4.78
N VAL A 18 -3.64 0.06 4.93
CA VAL A 18 -4.65 0.72 5.75
C VAL A 18 -5.21 -0.27 6.76
N GLU A 19 -5.80 0.24 7.82
CA GLU A 19 -6.61 -0.55 8.72
C GLU A 19 -7.95 0.15 9.01
N ASN A 20 -8.93 -0.66 9.36
CA ASN A 20 -10.21 -0.16 9.87
C ASN A 20 -10.12 0.03 11.38
N ARG A 21 -10.52 1.20 11.88
CA ARG A 21 -10.66 1.52 13.30
C ARG A 21 -12.08 2.02 13.60
N LEU A 22 -12.64 1.60 14.73
CA LEU A 22 -13.86 2.19 15.26
C LEU A 22 -13.53 3.51 15.95
N VAL A 23 -14.17 4.59 15.52
CA VAL A 23 -14.02 5.92 16.11
C VAL A 23 -15.41 6.52 16.27
N GLY A 24 -15.87 6.63 17.52
CA GLY A 24 -17.19 7.22 17.81
C GLY A 24 -18.37 6.41 17.27
N GLY A 25 -18.23 5.09 17.12
CA GLY A 25 -19.27 4.21 16.56
C GLY A 25 -19.15 3.95 15.06
N ASP A 26 -18.38 4.78 14.34
CA ASP A 26 -18.15 4.60 12.91
C ASP A 26 -16.85 3.85 12.61
N VAL A 27 -16.85 3.03 11.55
CA VAL A 27 -15.62 2.46 10.99
C VAL A 27 -14.92 3.50 10.11
N ARG A 28 -13.73 3.93 10.53
CA ARG A 28 -12.85 4.85 9.79
C ARG A 28 -11.61 4.11 9.28
N GLN A 29 -11.19 4.38 8.05
CA GLN A 29 -9.91 3.89 7.54
C GLN A 29 -8.76 4.78 8.03
N LYS A 30 -7.76 4.17 8.66
CA LYS A 30 -6.48 4.80 8.98
C LYS A 30 -5.40 4.30 8.04
N VAL A 31 -4.63 5.20 7.44
CA VAL A 31 -3.44 4.83 6.66
C VAL A 31 -2.31 4.49 7.61
N LEU A 32 -1.74 3.30 7.46
CA LEU A 32 -0.59 2.81 8.22
C LEU A 32 0.73 3.09 7.50
N LEU A 33 0.77 2.80 6.19
CA LEU A 33 1.98 2.96 5.39
C LEU A 33 1.63 3.28 3.94
N TYR A 34 2.42 4.16 3.33
CA TYR A 34 2.40 4.39 1.89
C TYR A 34 3.47 3.52 1.22
N LEU A 35 3.05 2.66 0.30
CA LEU A 35 3.93 1.70 -0.38
C LEU A 35 4.60 2.30 -1.62
N GLY A 36 3.96 3.26 -2.27
CA GLY A 36 4.46 3.90 -3.49
C GLY A 36 3.47 3.89 -4.64
N LYS A 37 3.90 4.43 -5.77
CA LYS A 37 3.26 4.27 -7.08
C LYS A 37 3.50 2.85 -7.60
N ALA A 38 2.57 2.32 -8.38
CA ALA A 38 2.66 0.98 -8.97
C ALA A 38 4.03 0.70 -9.61
N ASP A 39 4.47 1.57 -10.52
CA ASP A 39 5.71 1.39 -11.29
C ASP A 39 6.94 1.35 -10.38
N SER A 40 7.04 2.27 -9.42
CA SER A 40 8.16 2.33 -8.47
C SER A 40 8.12 1.18 -7.46
N LEU A 41 6.93 0.73 -7.05
CA LEU A 41 6.78 -0.35 -6.09
C LEU A 41 7.24 -1.68 -6.72
N LEU A 42 6.87 -1.95 -7.97
CA LEU A 42 7.29 -3.16 -8.69
C LEU A 42 8.82 -3.21 -8.81
N GLU A 43 9.46 -2.11 -9.20
CA GLU A 43 10.92 -2.00 -9.26
C GLU A 43 11.58 -2.31 -7.91
N LYS A 44 11.06 -1.75 -6.81
CA LYS A 44 11.57 -2.02 -5.46
C LYS A 44 11.41 -3.49 -5.07
N LEU A 45 10.29 -4.11 -5.40
CA LEU A 45 10.03 -5.51 -5.10
C LEU A 45 10.95 -6.45 -5.90
N LYS A 46 11.15 -6.19 -7.20
CA LYS A 46 12.09 -6.94 -8.04
C LYS A 46 13.52 -6.86 -7.53
N LYS A 47 14.00 -5.67 -7.16
CA LYS A 47 15.32 -5.47 -6.54
C LYS A 47 15.48 -6.22 -5.21
N ARG A 48 14.39 -6.44 -4.48
CA ARG A 48 14.40 -7.16 -3.20
C ARG A 48 14.29 -8.67 -3.40
N GLY A 49 13.54 -9.13 -4.40
CA GLY A 49 13.39 -10.55 -4.76
C GLY A 49 14.61 -11.16 -5.45
N GLY A 50 15.47 -10.34 -6.08
CA GLY A 50 16.72 -10.81 -6.71
C GLY A 50 17.85 -11.19 -5.75
N ARG A 51 17.68 -11.04 -4.42
CA ARG A 51 18.69 -11.41 -3.40
C ARG A 51 18.45 -12.79 -2.76
N GLY A 52 17.64 -13.64 -3.40
CA GLY A 52 17.34 -15.01 -2.94
C GLY A 52 17.59 -16.11 -3.98
N ALA A 53 18.26 -15.80 -5.09
CA ALA A 53 18.65 -16.78 -6.11
C ALA A 53 20.16 -16.63 -6.35
N GLY A 54 20.95 -17.18 -5.43
CA GLY A 54 22.40 -17.29 -5.48
C GLY A 54 22.82 -18.47 -4.62
#